data_AF-A0A932Q450-F1
#
_entry.id   AF-A0A932Q450-F1
#
_cell.length_a   1.000
_cell.length_b   1.000
_cell.length_c   1.000
_cell.angle_alpha   90.00
_cell.angle_beta   90.00
_cell.angle_gamma   90.00
#
_symmetry.space_group_name_H-M   'P 1'
#
loop_
_entity.id
_entity.type
_entity.pdbx_description
1 polymer ?
#
loop_
_entity_poly.entity_id
_entity_poly.type
_entity_poly.pdbx_seq_one_letter_code
_entity_poly.pdbx_strand_id
1 'polypeptide(L)'
;MFKSGYIAIIGQPNVGKSTLLNVLLGQKIAAVTPKPQTTRHRILGIKHLPQGQILFLDTPGIHHPHKSLNEYMMEVTRTSLSDADIFLFLIEAADSLSPEDEEIFKSLAPYKKPILLVINKSDRSHPAAITHLAKRCQQQWNPVRIVSISAKTEKGIQEVETEILKRLPEGPAYFPEDQVTDQTERFLAAEIIREKVMELTREEIPYSVTVQVEA
;
A
#
# COMPACT_ATOMS: atom_id res chain seq x y z
N MET A 1 -8.83 -10.34 -23.11
CA MET A 1 -8.67 -11.41 -22.11
C MET A 1 -8.87 -10.81 -20.73
N PHE A 2 -9.58 -11.49 -19.83
CA PHE A 2 -9.72 -11.04 -18.44
C PHE A 2 -8.40 -11.26 -17.70
N LYS A 3 -8.00 -10.30 -16.86
CA LYS A 3 -6.77 -10.36 -16.08
C LYS A 3 -7.05 -10.30 -14.60
N SER A 4 -6.32 -11.04 -13.80
CA SER A 4 -6.48 -10.97 -12.35
C SER A 4 -5.20 -11.31 -11.62
N GLY A 5 -5.02 -10.72 -10.43
CA GLY A 5 -3.85 -11.00 -9.61
C GLY A 5 -3.67 -10.06 -8.43
N TYR A 6 -2.68 -10.39 -7.62
CA TYR A 6 -2.40 -9.79 -6.32
C TYR A 6 -1.34 -8.69 -6.41
N ILE A 7 -1.58 -7.57 -5.74
CA ILE A 7 -0.69 -6.41 -5.72
C ILE A 7 -0.32 -6.10 -4.28
N ALA A 8 0.94 -6.29 -3.90
CA ALA A 8 1.39 -5.85 -2.57
C ALA A 8 1.73 -4.36 -2.59
N ILE A 9 1.04 -3.57 -1.76
CA ILE A 9 1.35 -2.16 -1.54
C ILE A 9 2.41 -2.07 -0.44
N ILE A 10 3.61 -1.61 -0.80
CA ILE A 10 4.80 -1.66 0.04
C ILE A 10 5.39 -0.26 0.17
N GLY A 11 6.01 0.03 1.32
CA GLY A 11 6.71 1.30 1.56
C GLY A 11 6.76 1.63 3.04
N GLN A 12 7.52 2.66 3.38
CA GLN A 12 7.66 3.11 4.76
C GLN A 12 6.30 3.46 5.40
N PRO A 13 6.20 3.48 6.74
CA PRO A 13 5.06 4.10 7.42
C PRO A 13 4.79 5.52 6.86
N ASN A 14 3.51 5.92 6.81
CA ASN A 14 3.08 7.28 6.42
C ASN A 14 3.38 7.77 4.99
N VAL A 15 3.91 6.93 4.10
CA VAL A 15 4.06 7.28 2.65
C VAL A 15 2.73 7.35 1.90
N GLY A 16 1.62 6.93 2.53
CA GLY A 16 0.26 7.02 1.99
C GLY A 16 -0.28 5.75 1.34
N LYS A 17 0.19 4.56 1.75
CA LYS A 17 -0.29 3.25 1.29
C LYS A 17 -1.81 3.08 1.41
N SER A 18 -2.34 3.21 2.62
CA SER A 18 -3.78 3.05 2.89
C SER A 18 -4.62 4.17 2.27
N THR A 19 -4.07 5.38 2.11
CA THR A 19 -4.72 6.47 1.35
C THR A 19 -4.85 6.09 -0.12
N LEU A 20 -3.77 5.58 -0.73
CA LEU A 20 -3.79 5.11 -2.11
C LEU A 20 -4.78 3.94 -2.29
N LEU A 21 -4.79 2.98 -1.37
CA LEU A 21 -5.73 1.87 -1.40
C LEU A 21 -7.19 2.35 -1.43
N ASN A 22 -7.57 3.22 -0.49
CA ASN A 22 -8.92 3.75 -0.40
C ASN A 22 -9.34 4.48 -1.69
N VAL A 23 -8.42 5.23 -2.29
CA VAL A 23 -8.65 5.96 -3.55
C VAL A 23 -8.81 4.99 -4.72
N LEU A 24 -7.94 3.99 -4.84
CA LEU A 24 -8.04 2.96 -5.88
C LEU A 24 -9.38 2.21 -5.79
N LEU A 25 -9.88 1.96 -4.57
CA LEU A 25 -11.14 1.27 -4.36
C LEU A 25 -12.38 2.18 -4.42
N GLY A 26 -12.18 3.50 -4.42
CA GLY A 26 -13.27 4.49 -4.38
C GLY A 26 -14.05 4.50 -3.06
N GLN A 27 -13.55 3.84 -2.02
CA GLN A 27 -14.19 3.77 -0.72
C GLN A 27 -13.18 3.53 0.41
N LYS A 28 -13.54 3.92 1.63
CA LYS A 28 -12.66 3.81 2.79
C LYS A 28 -12.73 2.42 3.41
N ILE A 29 -11.72 1.57 3.17
CA ILE A 29 -11.61 0.24 3.79
C ILE A 29 -10.40 0.11 4.73
N ALA A 30 -9.40 0.98 4.60
CA ALA A 30 -8.21 0.97 5.44
C ALA A 30 -8.11 2.23 6.29
N ALA A 31 -7.65 2.06 7.53
CA ALA A 31 -7.42 3.15 8.47
C ALA A 31 -6.28 4.07 7.98
N VAL A 32 -6.47 5.39 8.11
CA VAL A 32 -5.52 6.42 7.71
C VAL A 32 -5.27 7.37 8.87
N THR A 33 -4.03 7.42 9.37
CA THR A 33 -3.57 8.38 10.39
C THR A 33 -2.10 8.72 10.16
N PRO A 34 -1.64 9.93 10.53
CA PRO A 34 -0.21 10.29 10.46
C PRO A 34 0.64 9.52 11.47
N LYS A 35 0.04 8.77 12.40
CA LYS A 35 0.79 7.96 13.36
C LYS A 35 1.34 6.71 12.68
N PRO A 36 2.59 6.31 12.99
CA PRO A 36 3.13 5.05 12.49
C PRO A 36 2.32 3.86 13.02
N GLN A 37 2.51 2.68 12.40
CA GLN A 37 1.89 1.41 12.81
C GLN A 37 0.35 1.40 12.73
N THR A 38 -0.23 2.16 11.79
CA THR A 38 -1.67 2.18 11.52
C THR A 38 -2.17 0.81 11.07
N THR A 39 -1.57 0.22 10.04
CA THR A 39 -2.01 -1.09 9.51
C THR A 39 -1.29 -2.21 10.26
N ARG A 40 -2.04 -3.07 10.95
CA ARG A 40 -1.52 -4.24 11.69
C ARG A 40 -1.94 -5.59 11.09
N HIS A 41 -3.07 -5.61 10.40
CA HIS A 41 -3.61 -6.78 9.72
C HIS A 41 -3.47 -6.61 8.21
N ARG A 42 -3.35 -7.72 7.49
CA ARG A 42 -3.49 -7.72 6.03
C ARG A 42 -4.94 -7.40 5.68
N ILE A 43 -5.17 -6.36 4.90
CA ILE A 43 -6.48 -6.06 4.32
C ILE A 43 -6.39 -6.38 2.83
N LEU A 44 -7.30 -7.23 2.35
CA LEU A 44 -7.48 -7.42 0.91
C LEU A 44 -8.47 -6.37 0.40
N GLY A 45 -8.01 -5.54 -0.53
CA GLY A 45 -8.84 -4.65 -1.32
C GLY A 45 -9.12 -5.25 -2.69
N ILE A 46 -10.38 -5.30 -3.10
CA ILE A 46 -10.82 -5.93 -4.34
C ILE A 46 -11.37 -4.85 -5.26
N LYS A 47 -10.68 -4.62 -6.38
CA LYS A 47 -11.12 -3.71 -7.43
C LYS A 47 -11.56 -4.50 -8.65
N HIS A 48 -12.84 -4.36 -8.99
CA HIS A 48 -13.41 -4.91 -10.22
C HIS A 48 -13.32 -3.89 -11.35
N LEU A 49 -12.89 -4.33 -12.51
CA LEU A 49 -12.82 -3.56 -13.76
C LEU A 49 -13.36 -4.42 -14.91
N PRO A 50 -13.90 -3.83 -15.99
CA PRO A 50 -14.41 -4.60 -17.13
C PRO A 50 -13.39 -5.58 -17.73
N GLN A 51 -12.11 -5.22 -17.67
CA GLN A 51 -10.99 -5.98 -18.23
C GLN A 51 -10.25 -6.86 -17.21
N GLY A 52 -10.63 -6.84 -15.93
CA GLY A 52 -9.93 -7.62 -14.91
C GLY A 52 -10.27 -7.32 -13.46
N GLN A 53 -9.65 -8.06 -12.54
CA GLN A 53 -9.81 -7.91 -11.09
C GLN A 53 -8.45 -7.71 -10.42
N ILE A 54 -8.29 -6.60 -9.69
CA ILE A 54 -7.06 -6.27 -8.98
C ILE A 54 -7.25 -6.53 -7.49
N LEU A 55 -6.36 -7.33 -6.91
CA LEU A 55 -6.40 -7.77 -5.51
C LEU A 55 -5.28 -7.09 -4.72
N PHE A 56 -5.56 -5.95 -4.10
CA PHE A 56 -4.59 -5.19 -3.33
C PHE A 56 -4.37 -5.79 -1.93
N LEU A 57 -3.13 -6.15 -1.63
CA LEU A 57 -2.70 -6.54 -0.30
C LEU A 57 -2.11 -5.31 0.39
N ASP A 58 -2.89 -4.67 1.28
CA ASP A 58 -2.34 -3.60 2.14
C ASP A 58 -1.49 -4.25 3.22
N THR A 59 -0.20 -3.93 3.20
CA THR A 59 0.77 -4.49 4.14
C THR A 59 1.09 -3.46 5.23
N PRO A 60 1.32 -3.92 6.48
CA PRO A 60 1.95 -3.09 7.49
C PRO A 60 3.20 -2.39 6.95
N GLY A 61 3.43 -1.14 7.33
CA GLY A 61 4.67 -0.45 6.97
C GLY A 61 5.87 -1.23 7.49
N ILE A 62 6.85 -1.49 6.62
CA ILE A 62 8.08 -2.21 6.99
C ILE A 62 8.87 -1.31 7.95
N HIS A 63 9.07 -1.77 9.18
CA HIS A 63 9.87 -1.10 10.20
C HIS A 63 10.48 -2.17 11.12
N HIS A 64 11.73 -1.99 11.53
CA HIS A 64 12.43 -2.91 12.43
C HIS A 64 12.44 -2.37 13.87
N PRO A 65 11.56 -2.85 14.78
CA PRO A 65 11.88 -2.83 16.21
C PRO A 65 11.49 -4.10 16.99
N HIS A 66 12.08 -4.30 18.17
CA HIS A 66 12.02 -5.50 19.02
C HIS A 66 10.71 -5.63 19.85
N LYS A 67 9.62 -6.21 19.32
CA LYS A 67 8.43 -6.69 20.06
C LYS A 67 7.66 -7.77 19.25
N SER A 68 6.92 -8.67 19.91
CA SER A 68 6.17 -9.78 19.28
C SER A 68 5.13 -9.36 18.24
N LEU A 69 4.47 -8.20 18.44
CA LEU A 69 3.56 -7.64 17.43
C LEU A 69 4.29 -7.32 16.11
N ASN A 70 5.55 -6.89 16.19
CA ASN A 70 6.33 -6.57 14.99
C ASN A 70 6.74 -7.84 14.24
N GLU A 71 7.04 -8.93 14.95
CA GLU A 71 7.32 -10.24 14.34
C GLU A 71 6.10 -10.73 13.55
N TYR A 72 4.90 -10.62 14.13
CA TYR A 72 3.66 -10.91 13.42
C TYR A 72 3.47 -10.01 12.19
N MET A 73 3.66 -8.70 12.32
CA MET A 73 3.54 -7.77 11.18
C MET A 73 4.55 -8.09 10.08
N MET A 74 5.77 -8.50 10.43
CA MET A 74 6.80 -8.93 9.47
C MET A 74 6.41 -10.22 8.75
N GLU A 75 5.80 -11.18 9.45
CA GLU A 75 5.33 -12.43 8.85
C GLU A 75 4.17 -12.19 7.89
N VAL A 76 3.23 -11.32 8.27
CA VAL A 76 2.14 -10.86 7.40
C VAL A 76 2.71 -10.23 6.12
N THR A 77 3.71 -9.35 6.25
CA THR A 77 4.37 -8.75 5.10
C THR A 77 5.05 -9.81 4.23
N ARG A 78 5.81 -10.75 4.79
CA ARG A 78 6.48 -11.83 4.01
C ARG A 78 5.50 -12.68 3.23
N THR A 79 4.36 -13.03 3.83
CA THR A 79 3.29 -13.78 3.16
C THR A 79 2.74 -12.98 1.99
N SER A 80 2.38 -11.70 2.21
CA SER A 80 1.89 -10.81 1.15
C SER A 80 2.89 -10.61 0.01
N LEU A 81 4.19 -10.52 0.32
CA LEU A 81 5.25 -10.44 -0.69
C LEU A 81 5.37 -11.73 -1.50
N SER A 82 5.13 -12.89 -0.89
CA SER A 82 5.16 -14.20 -1.55
C SER A 82 3.97 -14.43 -2.47
N ASP A 83 2.79 -13.89 -2.13
CA ASP A 83 1.56 -14.08 -2.90
C ASP A 83 1.38 -13.06 -4.05
N ALA A 84 1.99 -11.88 -3.97
CA ALA A 84 1.76 -10.83 -4.96
C ALA A 84 2.28 -11.16 -6.36
N ASP A 85 1.59 -10.78 -7.43
CA ASP A 85 2.11 -10.81 -8.80
C ASP A 85 2.98 -9.59 -9.11
N ILE A 86 2.67 -8.44 -8.49
CA ILE A 86 3.33 -7.16 -8.71
C ILE A 86 3.54 -6.45 -7.36
N PHE A 87 4.70 -5.81 -7.22
CA PHE A 87 4.96 -4.91 -6.10
C PHE A 87 4.64 -3.47 -6.49
N LEU A 88 3.76 -2.84 -5.74
CA LEU A 88 3.47 -1.42 -5.82
C LEU A 88 4.28 -0.72 -4.71
N PHE A 89 5.51 -0.33 -5.04
CA PHE A 89 6.43 0.25 -4.07
C PHE A 89 6.24 1.77 -4.01
N LEU A 90 5.77 2.26 -2.86
CA LEU A 90 5.48 3.66 -2.62
C LEU A 90 6.62 4.33 -1.85
N ILE A 91 7.06 5.46 -2.39
CA ILE A 91 7.94 6.42 -1.70
C ILE A 91 7.29 7.80 -1.68
N GLU A 92 7.78 8.68 -0.81
CA GLU A 92 7.34 10.08 -0.74
C GLU A 92 8.15 10.95 -1.72
N ALA A 93 7.47 11.90 -2.37
CA ALA A 93 8.12 12.93 -3.16
C ALA A 93 8.98 13.82 -2.24
N ALA A 94 10.29 13.57 -2.20
CA ALA A 94 11.25 14.31 -1.42
C ALA A 94 12.49 14.69 -2.25
N ASP A 95 13.34 15.58 -1.72
CA ASP A 95 14.57 16.00 -2.39
C ASP A 95 15.62 14.87 -2.49
N SER A 96 15.50 13.85 -1.65
CA SER A 96 16.43 12.72 -1.62
C SER A 96 15.73 11.41 -1.27
N LEU A 97 16.39 10.32 -1.66
CA LEU A 97 15.99 8.96 -1.37
C LEU A 97 16.43 8.58 0.05
N SER A 98 15.51 8.07 0.88
CA SER A 98 15.84 7.69 2.25
C SER A 98 16.58 6.33 2.30
N PRO A 99 17.49 6.11 3.27
CA PRO A 99 18.13 4.81 3.49
C PRO A 99 17.11 3.68 3.72
N GLU A 100 16.01 3.96 4.39
CA GLU A 100 14.94 3.00 4.67
C GLU A 100 14.20 2.57 3.38
N ASP A 101 14.03 3.47 2.40
CA ASP A 101 13.50 3.10 1.08
C ASP A 101 14.44 2.12 0.36
N GLU A 102 15.75 2.35 0.46
CA GLU A 102 16.77 1.48 -0.11
C GLU A 102 16.77 0.09 0.54
N GLU A 103 16.62 0.02 1.86
CA GLU A 103 16.50 -1.26 2.59
C GLU A 103 15.24 -2.02 2.18
N ILE A 104 14.10 -1.33 2.12
CA ILE A 104 12.84 -1.94 1.67
C ILE A 104 13.00 -2.45 0.25
N PHE A 105 13.53 -1.65 -0.68
CA PHE A 105 13.72 -2.07 -2.07
C PHE A 105 14.59 -3.32 -2.18
N LYS A 106 15.73 -3.35 -1.47
CA LYS A 106 16.61 -4.53 -1.42
C LYS A 106 15.91 -5.78 -0.90
N SER A 107 15.01 -5.63 0.08
CA SER A 107 14.23 -6.75 0.62
C SER A 107 13.27 -7.39 -0.40
N LEU A 108 12.92 -6.68 -1.48
CA LEU A 108 12.05 -7.16 -2.55
C LEU A 108 12.78 -8.01 -3.60
N ALA A 109 14.10 -7.86 -3.73
CA ALA A 109 14.90 -8.53 -4.75
C ALA A 109 14.78 -10.07 -4.76
N PRO A 110 14.72 -10.79 -3.62
CA PRO A 110 14.61 -12.25 -3.60
C PRO A 110 13.34 -12.79 -4.27
N TYR A 111 12.26 -12.02 -4.31
CA TYR A 111 10.97 -12.47 -4.84
C TYR A 111 10.87 -12.43 -6.37
N LYS A 112 11.79 -11.71 -7.04
CA LYS A 112 11.88 -11.64 -8.52
C LYS A 112 10.57 -11.24 -9.21
N LYS A 113 9.82 -10.32 -8.61
CA LYS A 113 8.55 -9.80 -9.11
C LYS A 113 8.71 -8.40 -9.73
N PRO A 114 7.89 -8.01 -10.70
CA PRO A 114 7.90 -6.66 -11.26
C PRO A 114 7.59 -5.62 -10.18
N ILE A 115 8.38 -4.55 -10.15
CA ILE A 115 8.21 -3.43 -9.20
C ILE A 115 7.74 -2.19 -9.95
N LEU A 116 6.51 -1.77 -9.68
CA LEU A 116 5.96 -0.47 -10.08
C LEU A 116 6.26 0.54 -8.97
N LEU A 117 7.15 1.49 -9.24
CA LEU A 117 7.49 2.54 -8.28
C LEU A 117 6.47 3.67 -8.36
N VAL A 118 5.93 4.06 -7.22
CA VAL A 118 4.95 5.13 -7.06
C VAL A 118 5.54 6.22 -6.17
N ILE A 119 5.76 7.40 -6.74
CA ILE A 119 6.21 8.59 -6.00
C ILE A 119 4.97 9.36 -5.57
N ASN A 120 4.55 9.19 -4.32
CA ASN A 120 3.34 9.80 -3.78
C ASN A 120 3.59 11.20 -3.19
N LYS A 121 2.50 11.92 -2.89
CA LYS A 121 2.50 13.29 -2.35
C LYS A 121 3.14 14.32 -3.29
N SER A 122 3.02 14.08 -4.60
CA SER A 122 3.50 15.00 -5.65
C SER A 122 2.93 16.42 -5.55
N ASP A 123 1.80 16.61 -4.84
CA ASP A 123 1.21 17.92 -4.55
C ASP A 123 2.04 18.80 -3.61
N ARG A 124 3.03 18.22 -2.92
CA ARG A 124 3.86 18.92 -1.92
C ARG A 124 5.27 19.24 -2.39
N SER A 125 5.62 18.86 -3.62
CA SER A 125 7.00 18.89 -4.10
C SER A 125 7.07 19.53 -5.48
N HIS A 126 8.17 20.24 -5.73
CA HIS A 126 8.36 20.92 -7.01
C HIS A 126 8.53 19.89 -8.16
N PRO A 127 7.95 20.09 -9.36
CA PRO A 127 8.05 19.14 -10.46
C PRO A 127 9.49 18.73 -10.83
N ALA A 128 10.43 19.68 -10.72
CA ALA A 128 11.85 19.43 -10.96
C ALA A 128 12.45 18.43 -9.96
N ALA A 129 12.09 18.51 -8.67
CA ALA A 129 12.57 17.59 -7.63
C ALA A 129 12.03 16.18 -7.88
N ILE A 130 10.74 16.05 -8.23
CA ILE A 130 10.12 14.77 -8.59
C ILE A 130 10.83 14.13 -9.78
N THR A 131 11.13 14.93 -10.81
CA THR A 131 11.82 14.44 -12.03
C THR A 131 13.23 13.95 -11.70
N HIS A 132 13.95 14.68 -10.87
CA HIS A 132 15.29 14.30 -10.41
C HIS A 132 15.24 13.00 -9.58
N LEU A 133 14.31 12.90 -8.63
CA LEU A 133 14.08 11.69 -7.83
C LEU A 133 13.75 10.48 -8.72
N ALA A 134 12.82 10.64 -9.67
CA ALA A 134 12.44 9.58 -10.61
C ALA A 134 13.63 9.10 -11.43
N LYS A 135 14.46 10.01 -11.96
CA LYS A 135 15.67 9.66 -12.71
C LYS A 135 16.66 8.87 -11.85
N ARG A 136 16.89 9.30 -10.61
CA ARG A 136 17.74 8.61 -9.65
C ARG A 136 17.22 7.20 -9.36
N CYS A 137 15.92 7.07 -9.07
CA CYS A 137 15.30 5.78 -8.83
C CYS A 137 15.40 4.86 -10.05
N GLN A 138 15.23 5.39 -11.27
CA GLN A 138 15.40 4.60 -12.49
C GLN A 138 16.83 4.05 -12.61
N GLN A 139 17.84 4.87 -12.32
CA GLN A 139 19.24 4.46 -12.41
C GLN A 139 19.63 3.46 -11.32
N GLN A 140 19.13 3.65 -10.09
CA GLN A 140 19.53 2.87 -8.92
C GLN A 140 18.76 1.55 -8.79
N TRP A 141 17.47 1.56 -9.11
CA TRP A 141 16.56 0.45 -8.85
C TRP A 141 16.00 -0.20 -10.11
N ASN A 142 16.02 0.52 -11.23
CA ASN A 142 15.47 0.06 -12.51
C ASN A 142 14.07 -0.59 -12.41
N PRO A 143 13.08 0.07 -11.79
CA PRO A 143 11.71 -0.45 -11.72
C PRO A 143 11.10 -0.55 -13.12
N VAL A 144 10.08 -1.41 -13.27
CA VAL A 144 9.42 -1.63 -14.59
C VAL A 144 8.64 -0.41 -15.07
N ARG A 145 8.30 0.50 -14.16
CA ARG A 145 7.69 1.80 -14.41
C ARG A 145 7.76 2.66 -13.15
N ILE A 146 7.84 3.98 -13.35
CA ILE A 146 7.72 4.99 -12.30
C ILE A 146 6.49 5.84 -12.60
N VAL A 147 5.62 6.05 -11.61
CA VAL A 147 4.45 6.93 -11.71
C VAL A 147 4.49 7.90 -10.53
N SER A 148 4.32 9.19 -10.80
CA SER A 148 4.21 10.21 -9.75
C SER A 148 2.74 10.54 -9.52
N ILE A 149 2.29 10.43 -8.27
CA ILE A 149 0.88 10.61 -7.92
C ILE A 149 0.68 11.57 -6.75
N SER A 150 -0.55 12.04 -6.60
CA SER A 150 -1.04 12.48 -5.29
C SER A 150 -2.26 11.66 -4.97
N ALA A 151 -2.14 10.76 -3.98
CA ALA A 151 -3.31 10.06 -3.45
C ALA A 151 -4.32 11.03 -2.83
N LYS A 152 -3.89 12.21 -2.37
CA LYS A 152 -4.79 13.22 -1.79
C LYS A 152 -5.65 13.90 -2.84
N THR A 153 -5.09 14.21 -4.01
CA THR A 153 -5.79 14.92 -5.10
C THR A 153 -6.18 13.98 -6.25
N GLU A 154 -5.99 12.68 -6.06
CA GLU A 154 -6.25 11.62 -7.05
C GLU A 154 -5.47 11.77 -8.38
N LYS A 155 -4.44 12.62 -8.40
CA LYS A 155 -3.62 12.84 -9.60
C LYS A 155 -2.78 11.61 -9.88
N GLY A 156 -2.86 11.09 -11.10
CA GLY A 156 -2.03 9.98 -11.59
C GLY A 156 -2.51 8.58 -11.16
N ILE A 157 -3.64 8.47 -10.45
CA ILE A 157 -4.18 7.18 -9.99
C ILE A 157 -4.56 6.27 -11.17
N GLN A 158 -5.21 6.83 -12.20
CA GLN A 158 -5.57 6.08 -13.39
C GLN A 158 -4.36 5.49 -14.13
N GLU A 159 -3.21 6.17 -14.09
CA GLU A 159 -1.97 5.66 -14.67
C GLU A 159 -1.46 4.45 -13.87
N VAL A 160 -1.52 4.51 -12.54
CA VAL A 160 -1.17 3.37 -11.67
C VAL A 160 -2.03 2.15 -12.01
N GLU A 161 -3.35 2.30 -12.07
CA GLU A 161 -4.27 1.20 -12.41
C GLU A 161 -3.97 0.63 -13.80
N THR A 162 -3.74 1.50 -14.78
CA THR A 162 -3.41 1.11 -16.15
C THR A 162 -2.12 0.30 -16.21
N GLU A 163 -1.07 0.73 -15.50
CA GLU A 163 0.21 0.04 -15.47
C GLU A 163 0.16 -1.29 -14.72
N ILE A 164 -0.69 -1.41 -13.70
CA ILE A 164 -1.00 -2.68 -13.04
C ILE A 164 -1.66 -3.65 -14.04
N LEU A 165 -2.77 -3.25 -14.67
CA LEU A 165 -3.52 -4.10 -15.60
C LEU A 165 -2.69 -4.60 -16.79
N LYS A 166 -1.77 -3.78 -17.30
CA LYS A 166 -0.85 -4.19 -18.38
C LYS A 166 -0.01 -5.41 -17.97
N ARG A 167 0.34 -5.53 -16.70
CA ARG A 167 1.29 -6.52 -16.17
C ARG A 167 0.63 -7.69 -15.44
N LEU A 168 -0.65 -7.56 -15.09
CA LEU A 168 -1.38 -8.67 -14.49
C LEU A 168 -1.45 -9.87 -15.45
N PRO A 169 -1.35 -11.10 -14.91
CA PRO A 169 -1.55 -12.32 -15.69
C PRO A 169 -3.03 -12.46 -16.09
N GLU A 170 -3.25 -13.33 -17.06
CA GLU A 170 -4.59 -13.76 -17.43
C GLU A 170 -5.13 -14.71 -16.35
N GLY A 171 -6.39 -14.56 -15.98
CA GLY A 171 -6.97 -15.34 -14.89
C GLY A 171 -8.47 -15.12 -14.75
N PRO A 172 -9.16 -15.89 -13.89
CA PRO A 172 -10.57 -15.69 -13.59
C PRO A 172 -10.78 -14.54 -12.60
N ALA A 173 -12.02 -14.08 -12.44
CA ALA A 173 -12.39 -13.35 -11.23
C ALA A 173 -12.34 -14.29 -10.02
N TYR A 174 -11.64 -13.89 -8.95
CA TYR A 174 -11.54 -14.66 -7.70
C TYR A 174 -12.71 -14.36 -6.76
N PHE A 175 -13.25 -13.14 -6.82
CA PHE A 175 -14.32 -12.64 -5.96
C PHE A 175 -15.51 -12.12 -6.77
N PRO A 176 -16.73 -12.15 -6.20
CA PRO A 176 -17.93 -11.59 -6.84
C PRO A 176 -17.88 -10.05 -6.92
N GLU A 177 -18.62 -9.48 -7.88
CA GLU A 177 -18.53 -8.05 -8.26
C GLU A 177 -18.93 -7.06 -7.15
N ASP A 178 -19.73 -7.49 -6.17
CA ASP A 178 -20.20 -6.70 -5.03
C ASP A 178 -19.20 -6.70 -3.86
N GLN A 179 -18.24 -7.62 -3.86
CA GLN A 179 -17.27 -7.74 -2.78
C GLN A 179 -16.06 -6.83 -3.00
N VAL A 180 -15.81 -5.94 -2.04
CA VAL A 180 -14.70 -4.97 -2.09
C VAL A 180 -13.55 -5.33 -1.15
N THR A 181 -13.81 -6.17 -0.15
CA THR A 181 -12.78 -6.64 0.79
C THR A 181 -13.11 -8.03 1.32
N ASP A 182 -12.12 -8.73 1.88
CA ASP A 182 -12.30 -9.98 2.62
C ASP A 182 -12.68 -9.77 4.09
N GLN A 183 -12.72 -8.52 4.55
CA GLN A 183 -13.01 -8.17 5.94
C GLN A 183 -14.49 -8.05 6.23
N THR A 184 -14.87 -8.37 7.48
CA THR A 184 -16.25 -8.19 7.96
C THR A 184 -16.55 -6.72 8.27
N GLU A 185 -17.82 -6.31 8.19
CA GLU A 185 -18.24 -4.96 8.58
C GLU A 185 -17.85 -4.62 10.03
N ARG A 186 -17.90 -5.61 10.93
CA ARG A 186 -17.45 -5.47 12.32
C ARG A 186 -15.97 -5.14 12.42
N PHE A 187 -15.13 -5.78 11.61
CA PHE A 187 -13.71 -5.46 11.54
C PHE A 187 -13.49 -4.04 11.03
N LEU A 188 -14.18 -3.64 9.95
CA LEU A 188 -14.08 -2.29 9.39
C LEU A 188 -14.51 -1.23 10.43
N ALA A 189 -15.60 -1.47 11.15
CA ALA A 189 -16.05 -0.60 12.24
C ALA A 189 -15.01 -0.49 13.35
N ALA A 190 -14.39 -1.60 13.76
CA ALA A 190 -13.31 -1.61 14.74
C ALA A 190 -12.10 -0.78 14.28
N GLU A 191 -11.71 -0.90 13.01
CA GLU A 191 -10.59 -0.14 12.43
C GLU A 191 -10.90 1.37 12.33
N ILE A 192 -12.14 1.75 12.03
CA ILE A 192 -12.58 3.16 12.04
C ILE A 192 -12.48 3.75 13.46
N ILE A 193 -12.97 3.02 14.46
CA ILE A 193 -12.89 3.46 15.86
C ILE A 193 -11.42 3.57 16.29
N ARG A 194 -10.60 2.56 15.94
CA ARG A 194 -9.17 2.55 16.26
C ARG A 194 -8.43 3.71 15.59
N GLU A 195 -8.74 4.04 14.34
CA GLU A 195 -8.22 5.24 13.67
C GLU A 195 -8.49 6.50 14.49
N LYS A 196 -9.71 6.65 15.04
CA LYS A 196 -10.08 7.80 15.87
C LYS A 196 -9.39 7.81 17.22
N VAL A 197 -9.23 6.65 17.86
CA VAL A 197 -8.39 6.54 19.07
C VAL A 197 -6.96 6.98 18.74
N MET A 198 -6.39 6.50 17.64
CA MET A 198 -5.06 6.90 17.21
C MET A 198 -5.01 8.41 16.93
N GLU A 199 -5.98 9.00 16.26
CA GLU A 199 -6.00 10.43 15.96
C GLU A 199 -6.08 11.31 17.23
N LEU A 200 -6.90 10.92 18.20
CA LEU A 200 -7.27 11.74 19.35
C LEU A 200 -6.40 11.54 20.60
N THR A 201 -5.67 10.42 20.70
CA THR A 201 -4.78 10.13 21.84
C THR A 201 -3.33 10.56 21.56
N ARG A 202 -2.40 10.40 22.49
CA ARG A 202 -0.96 10.73 22.33
C ARG A 202 -0.09 9.73 23.08
N GLU A 203 1.23 9.88 22.97
CA GLU A 203 2.21 9.07 23.69
C GLU A 203 2.05 7.57 23.37
N GLU A 204 2.04 6.67 24.34
CA GLU A 204 1.96 5.22 24.15
C GLU A 204 0.55 4.69 23.86
N ILE A 205 -0.49 5.46 24.17
CA ILE A 205 -1.90 5.04 24.07
C ILE A 205 -2.29 4.57 22.65
N PRO A 206 -1.97 5.30 21.55
CA PRO A 206 -2.32 4.89 20.18
C PRO A 206 -1.81 3.50 19.80
N TYR A 207 -0.69 3.08 20.41
CA TYR A 207 0.01 1.86 20.06
C TYR A 207 -0.37 0.69 20.96
N SER A 208 -1.14 0.91 22.01
CA SER A 208 -1.49 -0.09 23.03
C SER A 208 -2.97 -0.48 23.03
N VAL A 209 -3.75 0.05 22.08
CA VAL A 209 -5.20 -0.18 22.00
C VAL A 209 -5.55 -1.25 20.97
N THR A 210 -6.54 -2.06 21.33
CA THR A 210 -7.28 -2.97 20.45
C THR A 210 -8.75 -2.63 20.56
N VAL A 211 -9.48 -2.65 19.44
CA VAL A 211 -10.92 -2.41 19.39
C VAL A 211 -11.61 -3.69 18.94
N GLN A 212 -12.70 -4.05 19.61
CA GLN A 212 -13.56 -5.17 19.24
C GLN A 212 -15.02 -4.70 19.24
N VAL A 213 -15.77 -5.08 18.21
CA VAL A 213 -17.21 -4.81 18.11
C VAL A 213 -17.97 -6.06 18.55
N GLU A 214 -18.75 -5.94 19.61
CA GLU A 214 -19.55 -7.03 20.17
C GLU A 214 -20.80 -7.33 19.31
N ALA A 215 -21.46 -8.45 19.61
CA ALA A 215 -22.59 -8.98 18.85
C ALA A 215 -23.91 -8.24 19.15
#